data_AF-A0A5S4V4S3-F1
#
_entry.id   AF-A0A5S4V4S3-F1
#
_cell.length_a   1.000
_cell.length_b   1.000
_cell.length_c   1.000
_cell.angle_alpha   90.00
_cell.angle_beta   90.00
_cell.angle_gamma   90.00
#
_symmetry.space_group_name_H-M   'P 1'
#
loop_
_entity.id
_entity.type
_entity.pdbx_description
1 polymer ?
#
loop_
_entity_poly.entity_id
_entity_poly.type
_entity_poly.pdbx_seq_one_letter_code
_entity_poly.pdbx_strand_id
1 'polypeptide(L)'
;MAAKNSVSLQKAIDSLSIQDVYLKSSQAECCEDFDPKRTDHTELLVQQMHTVRRSEVLKTNEGELILKVYVRLGARWVLPIENDDPEVKAFVEADFIAEYSMAELLETEAVEEFSLKNASFHVWPYWREFLSSQCERLRLPRVVLPTVQFNC
;
A
#
# COMPACT_ATOMS: atom_id res chain seq x y z
N MET A 1 -22.00 -2.40 -12.90
CA MET A 1 -21.66 -3.57 -13.74
C MET A 1 -20.54 -4.30 -13.03
N ALA A 2 -20.85 -5.42 -12.37
CA ALA A 2 -19.84 -6.23 -11.68
C ALA A 2 -18.80 -6.70 -12.71
N ALA A 3 -17.53 -6.37 -12.47
CA ALA A 3 -16.45 -6.85 -13.31
C ALA A 3 -16.44 -8.38 -13.20
N LYS A 4 -16.75 -9.06 -14.30
CA LYS A 4 -16.71 -10.51 -14.38
C LYS A 4 -15.25 -10.92 -14.14
N ASN A 5 -14.92 -11.35 -12.92
CA ASN A 5 -13.60 -11.87 -12.62
C ASN A 5 -13.31 -13.00 -13.63
N SER A 6 -12.13 -12.93 -14.26
CA SER A 6 -11.67 -13.97 -15.18
C SER A 6 -11.66 -15.32 -14.43
N VAL A 7 -11.98 -16.42 -15.12
CA VAL A 7 -12.01 -17.77 -14.52
C VAL A 7 -10.64 -18.13 -13.91
N SER A 8 -9.55 -17.57 -14.48
CA SER A 8 -8.19 -17.64 -13.97
C SER A 8 -8.00 -16.89 -12.65
N LEU A 9 -8.56 -15.68 -12.50
CA LEU A 9 -8.48 -14.92 -11.25
C LEU A 9 -9.25 -15.61 -10.11
N GLN A 10 -10.44 -16.17 -10.38
CA GLN A 10 -11.21 -16.85 -9.33
C GLN A 10 -10.48 -18.10 -8.82
N LYS A 11 -9.88 -18.90 -9.73
CA LYS A 11 -9.02 -20.02 -9.35
C LYS A 11 -7.80 -19.57 -8.55
N ALA A 12 -7.20 -18.42 -8.90
CA ALA A 12 -6.10 -17.87 -8.14
C ALA A 12 -6.53 -17.51 -6.72
N ILE A 13 -7.67 -16.84 -6.57
CA ILE A 13 -8.25 -16.49 -5.26
C ILE A 13 -8.54 -17.75 -4.42
N ASP A 14 -9.13 -18.78 -5.01
CA ASP A 14 -9.47 -20.02 -4.30
C ASP A 14 -8.23 -20.84 -3.89
N SER A 15 -7.11 -20.67 -4.60
CA SER A 15 -5.85 -21.40 -4.37
C SER A 15 -4.83 -20.64 -3.53
N LEU A 16 -5.05 -19.35 -3.30
CA LEU A 16 -4.17 -18.45 -2.55
C LEU A 16 -4.80 -18.11 -1.20
N SER A 17 -4.16 -18.58 -0.12
CA SER A 17 -4.55 -18.19 1.23
C SER A 17 -3.58 -17.17 1.79
N ILE A 18 -4.09 -16.06 2.33
CA ILE A 18 -3.25 -15.08 3.01
C ILE A 18 -2.67 -15.70 4.27
N GLN A 19 -1.35 -15.69 4.39
CA GLN A 19 -0.62 -16.20 5.55
C GLN A 19 -0.31 -15.05 6.51
N ASP A 20 0.29 -13.98 5.99
CA ASP A 20 0.71 -12.85 6.81
C ASP A 20 0.81 -11.55 5.98
N VAL A 21 0.70 -10.41 6.67
CA VAL A 21 0.95 -9.08 6.12
C VAL A 21 1.76 -8.31 7.13
N TYR A 22 3.01 -7.99 6.76
CA TYR A 22 3.91 -7.26 7.66
C TYR A 22 4.62 -6.11 6.96
N LEU A 23 5.10 -5.18 7.79
CA LEU A 23 5.88 -4.04 7.36
C LEU A 23 7.35 -4.45 7.23
N LYS A 24 7.91 -4.32 6.02
CA LYS A 24 9.32 -4.58 5.74
C LYS A 24 10.20 -3.40 6.15
N SER A 25 9.77 -2.20 5.78
CA SER A 25 10.49 -0.96 6.05
C SER A 25 9.52 0.21 6.02
N SER A 26 9.78 1.22 6.83
CA SER A 26 9.05 2.49 6.77
C SER A 26 9.99 3.66 6.97
N GLN A 27 9.70 4.76 6.30
CA GLN A 27 10.36 6.04 6.48
C GLN A 27 9.28 7.09 6.72
N ALA A 28 9.47 7.91 7.74
CA ALA A 28 8.55 8.99 8.05
C ALA A 28 9.39 10.17 8.52
N GLU A 29 9.24 11.30 7.84
CA GLU A 29 10.11 12.45 8.05
C GLU A 29 9.30 13.73 7.83
N CYS A 30 9.53 14.71 8.71
CA CYS A 30 9.12 16.09 8.52
C CYS A 30 10.37 16.90 8.22
N CYS A 31 10.31 17.79 7.23
CA CYS A 31 11.41 18.69 6.93
C CYS A 31 11.73 19.57 8.15
N GLU A 32 13.03 19.87 8.34
CA GLU A 32 13.53 20.58 9.53
C GLU A 32 12.86 21.93 9.77
N ASP A 33 12.45 22.61 8.69
CA ASP A 33 11.79 23.92 8.74
C ASP A 33 10.26 23.85 8.84
N PHE A 34 9.68 22.65 8.92
CA PHE A 34 8.23 22.48 9.02
C PHE A 34 7.80 22.30 10.49
N ASP A 35 7.17 23.33 11.06
CA ASP A 35 6.52 23.22 12.37
C ASP A 35 5.02 22.89 12.19
N PRO A 36 4.62 21.62 12.42
CA PRO A 36 3.23 21.20 12.29
C PRO A 36 2.29 21.92 13.25
N LYS A 37 2.77 22.54 14.34
CA LYS A 37 1.89 23.28 15.26
C LYS A 37 1.63 24.72 14.82
N ARG A 38 2.48 25.28 13.96
CA ARG A 38 2.46 26.69 13.56
C ARG A 38 2.03 26.91 12.12
N THR A 39 2.02 25.86 11.31
CA THR A 39 1.65 25.95 9.90
C THR A 39 0.15 25.75 9.75
N ASP A 40 -0.50 26.64 9.00
CA ASP A 40 -1.90 26.46 8.65
C ASP A 40 -2.03 25.22 7.74
N HIS A 41 -2.68 24.19 8.27
CA HIS A 41 -2.83 22.91 7.59
C HIS A 41 -3.68 22.97 6.33
N THR A 42 -4.41 24.08 6.12
CA THR A 42 -5.37 24.25 5.03
C THR A 42 -4.71 24.41 3.66
N GLU A 43 -3.41 24.75 3.62
CA GLU A 43 -2.65 24.95 2.38
C GLU A 43 -1.90 23.70 1.91
N LEU A 44 -1.83 22.65 2.74
CA LEU A 44 -1.10 21.43 2.43
C LEU A 44 -1.93 20.48 1.57
N LEU A 45 -1.39 20.12 0.41
CA LEU A 45 -1.94 19.08 -0.43
C LEU A 45 -1.34 17.73 -0.06
N VAL A 46 -2.19 16.71 0.04
CA VAL A 46 -1.77 15.35 0.34
C VAL A 46 -1.72 14.57 -0.96
N GLN A 47 -0.55 14.07 -1.31
CA GLN A 47 -0.35 13.20 -2.46
C GLN A 47 -0.05 11.78 -1.98
N GLN A 48 -0.75 10.81 -2.56
CA GLN A 48 -0.63 9.40 -2.20
C GLN A 48 0.00 8.63 -3.35
N MET A 49 0.86 7.70 -3.00
CA MET A 49 1.49 6.76 -3.91
C MET A 49 1.12 5.35 -3.48
N HIS A 50 0.66 4.56 -4.43
CA HIS A 50 0.45 3.12 -4.28
C HIS A 50 1.10 2.42 -5.45
N THR A 51 2.03 1.51 -5.17
CA THR A 51 2.75 0.80 -6.21
C THR A 51 3.07 -0.62 -5.75
N VAL A 52 2.57 -1.61 -6.48
CA VAL A 52 3.01 -2.99 -6.36
C VAL A 52 4.37 -3.10 -7.05
N ARG A 53 5.43 -3.35 -6.28
CA ARG A 53 6.82 -3.36 -6.77
C ARG A 53 7.12 -4.62 -7.55
N ARG A 54 6.76 -5.77 -6.99
CA ARG A 54 6.99 -7.11 -7.56
C ARG A 54 6.25 -8.18 -6.78
N SER A 55 6.11 -9.33 -7.40
CA SER A 55 5.65 -10.58 -6.80
C SER A 55 6.75 -11.63 -6.94
N GLU A 56 7.08 -12.33 -5.85
CA GLU A 56 8.07 -13.41 -5.84
C GLU A 56 7.39 -14.71 -5.39
N VAL A 57 7.52 -15.78 -6.17
CA VAL A 57 7.09 -17.12 -5.76
C VAL A 57 8.31 -17.87 -5.23
N LEU A 58 8.25 -18.26 -3.97
CA LEU A 58 9.25 -19.04 -3.27
C LEU A 58 8.73 -20.44 -3.06
N LYS A 59 9.60 -21.43 -3.24
CA LYS A 59 9.29 -22.81 -2.88
C LYS A 59 10.01 -23.13 -1.58
N THR A 60 9.26 -23.53 -0.55
CA THR A 60 9.86 -23.95 0.73
C THR A 60 10.50 -25.33 0.57
N ASN A 61 11.40 -25.67 1.49
CA ASN A 61 12.03 -27.00 1.53
C ASN A 61 11.01 -28.13 1.75
N GLU A 62 9.83 -27.81 2.26
CA GLU A 62 8.72 -28.74 2.51
C GLU A 62 7.83 -28.93 1.27
N GLY A 63 8.14 -28.24 0.15
CA GLY A 63 7.41 -28.34 -1.11
C GLY A 63 6.24 -27.37 -1.23
N GLU A 64 6.01 -26.53 -0.21
CA GLU A 64 4.97 -25.49 -0.25
C GLU A 64 5.40 -24.33 -1.17
N LEU A 65 4.43 -23.74 -1.84
CA LEU A 65 4.63 -22.56 -2.67
C LEU A 65 4.15 -21.34 -1.89
N ILE A 66 5.01 -20.33 -1.74
CA ILE A 66 4.70 -19.08 -1.06
C ILE A 66 4.85 -17.94 -2.07
N LEU A 67 3.79 -17.17 -2.26
CA LEU A 67 3.81 -15.93 -3.00
C LEU A 67 4.02 -14.76 -2.05
N LYS A 68 5.07 -13.96 -2.29
CA LYS A 68 5.33 -12.70 -1.60
C LYS A 68 5.05 -11.54 -2.54
N VAL A 69 4.10 -10.69 -2.19
CA VAL A 69 3.78 -9.47 -2.94
C VAL A 69 4.32 -8.27 -2.19
N TYR A 70 5.17 -7.50 -2.87
CA TYR A 70 5.77 -6.28 -2.32
C TYR A 70 4.94 -5.08 -2.74
N VAL A 71 4.35 -4.40 -1.77
CA VAL A 71 3.52 -3.22 -1.99
C VAL A 71 4.17 -2.03 -1.30
N ARG A 72 4.56 -1.02 -2.08
CA ARG A 72 5.00 0.27 -1.56
C ARG A 72 3.83 1.22 -1.52
N LEU A 73 3.61 1.81 -0.36
CA LEU A 73 2.64 2.86 -0.12
C LEU A 73 3.37 4.09 0.40
N GLY A 74 2.97 5.26 -0.08
CA GLY A 74 3.55 6.54 0.29
C GLY A 74 2.49 7.61 0.41
N ALA A 75 2.69 8.55 1.31
CA ALA A 75 1.92 9.77 1.43
C ALA A 75 2.91 10.91 1.65
N ARG A 76 2.78 11.98 0.88
CA ARG A 76 3.56 13.21 1.07
C ARG A 76 2.63 14.41 1.17
N TRP A 77 3.03 15.34 2.02
CA TRP A 77 2.39 16.63 2.19
C TRP A 77 3.24 17.65 1.48
N VAL A 78 2.62 18.33 0.53
CA VAL A 78 3.30 19.30 -0.31
C VAL A 78 2.58 20.63 -0.23
N LEU A 79 3.34 21.71 -0.21
CA LEU A 79 2.80 23.04 -0.45
C LEU A 79 2.83 23.30 -1.96
N PRO A 80 1.68 23.57 -2.60
CA PRO A 80 1.66 23.96 -4.00
C PRO A 80 2.35 25.32 -4.16
N ILE A 81 3.31 25.39 -5.07
CA ILE A 81 3.94 26.64 -5.50
C ILE A 81 3.43 26.95 -6.90
N GLU A 82 2.94 28.17 -7.14
CA GLU A 82 2.50 28.56 -8.49
C GLU A 82 3.69 28.55 -9.46
N ASN A 83 3.54 27.79 -10.56
CA ASN A 83 4.53 27.64 -11.63
C ASN A 83 5.85 26.95 -11.26
N ASP A 84 5.90 26.21 -10.15
CA ASP A 84 7.08 25.42 -9.76
C ASP A 84 6.68 24.05 -9.17
N ASP A 85 7.67 23.18 -8.95
CA ASP A 85 7.48 21.91 -8.28
C ASP A 85 7.02 22.12 -6.83
N PRO A 86 6.02 21.36 -6.35
CA PRO A 86 5.45 21.57 -5.03
C PRO A 86 6.45 21.17 -3.95
N GLU A 87 6.58 22.00 -2.93
CA GLU A 87 7.57 21.81 -1.87
C GLU A 87 7.10 20.73 -0.90
N VAL A 88 7.87 19.64 -0.79
CA VAL A 88 7.57 18.56 0.16
C VAL A 88 7.90 19.03 1.58
N LYS A 89 6.88 19.05 2.45
CA LYS A 89 7.03 19.42 3.86
C LYS A 89 7.14 18.22 4.78
N ALA A 90 6.47 17.12 4.43
CA ALA A 90 6.56 15.86 5.14
C ALA A 90 6.27 14.70 4.20
N PHE A 91 6.82 13.54 4.52
CA PHE A 91 6.49 12.31 3.81
C PHE A 91 6.49 11.12 4.76
N VAL A 92 5.67 10.14 4.41
CA VAL A 92 5.56 8.84 5.06
C VAL A 92 5.53 7.81 3.96
N GLU A 93 6.48 6.90 3.96
CA GLU A 93 6.55 5.76 3.04
C GLU A 93 6.65 4.46 3.85
N ALA A 94 6.02 3.41 3.34
CA ALA A 94 6.04 2.08 3.92
C ALA A 94 6.05 1.03 2.82
N ASP A 95 6.93 0.05 2.98
CA ASP A 95 6.98 -1.16 2.18
C ASP A 95 6.33 -2.29 2.97
N PHE A 96 5.20 -2.78 2.47
CA PHE A 96 4.52 -3.95 3.01
C PHE A 96 4.84 -5.18 2.17
N ILE A 97 4.90 -6.32 2.84
CA ILE A 97 4.92 -7.62 2.20
C ILE A 97 3.65 -8.35 2.60
N ALA A 98 2.89 -8.79 1.60
CA ALA A 98 1.79 -9.72 1.79
C ALA A 98 2.26 -11.12 1.35
N GLU A 99 2.19 -12.08 2.27
CA GLU A 99 2.57 -13.46 2.04
C GLU A 99 1.31 -14.32 1.86
N TYR A 100 1.33 -15.16 0.83
CA TYR A 100 0.25 -16.06 0.49
C TYR A 100 0.80 -17.47 0.31
N SER A 101 0.13 -18.47 0.87
CA SER A 101 0.38 -19.88 0.52
C SER A 101 -0.39 -20.23 -0.75
N MET A 102 0.30 -20.82 -1.72
CA MET A 102 -0.23 -21.34 -2.98
C MET A 102 -0.41 -22.85 -2.88
N ALA A 103 -1.65 -23.32 -3.04
CA ALA A 103 -1.94 -24.76 -3.14
C ALA A 103 -1.43 -25.36 -4.46
N GLU A 104 -1.52 -24.59 -5.55
CA GLU A 104 -1.09 -25.00 -6.89
C GLU A 104 -0.27 -23.88 -7.55
N LEU A 105 0.59 -24.25 -8.51
CA LEU A 105 1.38 -23.28 -9.26
C LEU A 105 0.47 -22.59 -10.28
N LEU A 106 0.23 -21.29 -10.06
CA LEU A 106 -0.60 -20.46 -10.93
C LEU A 106 0.23 -19.81 -12.03
N GLU A 107 -0.42 -19.47 -13.15
CA GLU A 107 0.20 -18.69 -14.22
C GLU A 107 0.56 -17.29 -13.76
N THR A 108 1.68 -16.75 -14.25
CA THR A 108 2.21 -15.43 -13.87
C THR A 108 1.17 -14.31 -14.07
N GLU A 109 0.40 -14.37 -15.16
CA GLU A 109 -0.63 -13.35 -15.46
C GLU A 109 -1.75 -13.34 -14.39
N ALA A 110 -2.18 -14.51 -13.91
CA ALA A 110 -3.16 -14.62 -12.84
C ALA A 110 -2.60 -14.14 -11.49
N VAL A 111 -1.31 -14.40 -11.24
CA VAL A 111 -0.60 -13.92 -10.04
C VAL A 111 -0.45 -12.40 -10.05
N GLU A 112 -0.12 -11.81 -11.19
CA GLU A 112 -0.01 -10.35 -11.34
C GLU A 112 -1.36 -9.67 -11.16
N GLU A 113 -2.43 -10.20 -11.78
CA GLU A 113 -3.78 -9.65 -11.63
C GLU A 113 -4.27 -9.77 -10.17
N PHE A 114 -3.99 -10.90 -9.51
CA PHE A 114 -4.27 -11.10 -8.09
C PHE A 114 -3.46 -10.14 -7.22
N SER A 115 -2.17 -9.95 -7.49
CA SER A 115 -1.28 -9.07 -6.73
C SER A 115 -1.74 -7.61 -6.83
N LEU A 116 -2.15 -7.16 -8.02
CA LEU A 116 -2.63 -5.79 -8.24
C LEU A 116 -3.96 -5.52 -7.52
N LYS A 117 -4.91 -6.45 -7.61
CA LYS A 117 -6.24 -6.29 -7.01
C LYS A 117 -6.24 -6.69 -5.53
N ASN A 118 -6.03 -7.97 -5.24
CA ASN A 118 -6.24 -8.56 -3.92
C ASN A 118 -5.17 -8.20 -2.90
N ALA A 119 -3.89 -8.18 -3.28
CA ALA A 119 -2.83 -7.86 -2.30
C ALA A 119 -2.90 -6.40 -1.83
N SER A 120 -3.19 -5.48 -2.75
CA SER A 120 -3.48 -4.08 -2.42
C SER A 120 -4.64 -3.96 -1.44
N PHE A 121 -5.71 -4.76 -1.59
CA PHE A 121 -6.84 -4.75 -0.66
C PHE A 121 -6.48 -5.23 0.74
N HIS A 122 -5.64 -6.27 0.86
CA HIS A 122 -5.22 -6.78 2.16
C HIS A 122 -4.24 -5.86 2.87
N VAL A 123 -3.37 -5.17 2.13
CA VAL A 123 -2.38 -4.23 2.69
C VAL A 123 -3.01 -2.90 3.08
N TRP A 124 -4.07 -2.47 2.38
CA TRP A 124 -4.68 -1.14 2.57
C TRP A 124 -5.13 -0.81 4.01
N PRO A 125 -5.79 -1.71 4.77
CA PRO A 125 -6.15 -1.47 6.17
C PRO A 125 -4.93 -1.20 7.06
N TYR A 126 -3.86 -2.00 6.90
CA TYR A 126 -2.61 -1.85 7.66
C TYR A 126 -1.92 -0.53 7.34
N TRP A 127 -1.88 -0.15 6.06
CA TRP A 127 -1.35 1.15 5.66
C TRP A 127 -2.16 2.31 6.23
N ARG A 128 -3.50 2.24 6.17
CA ARG A 128 -4.35 3.31 6.68
C ARG A 128 -4.12 3.54 8.18
N GLU A 129 -4.01 2.46 8.95
CA GLU A 129 -3.69 2.54 10.38
C GLU A 129 -2.27 3.08 10.61
N PHE A 130 -1.28 2.56 9.88
CA PHE A 130 0.10 3.02 9.96
C PHE A 130 0.23 4.51 9.65
N LEU A 131 -0.36 4.96 8.53
CA LEU A 131 -0.37 6.36 8.13
C LEU A 131 -1.06 7.22 9.19
N SER A 132 -2.20 6.80 9.72
CA SER A 132 -2.90 7.53 10.79
C SER A 132 -2.02 7.66 12.04
N SER A 133 -1.32 6.60 12.43
CA SER A 133 -0.40 6.59 13.57
C SER A 133 0.81 7.51 13.35
N GLN A 134 1.39 7.50 12.15
CA GLN A 134 2.49 8.40 11.80
C GLN A 134 2.04 9.86 11.74
N CYS A 135 0.86 10.14 11.16
CA CYS A 135 0.29 11.50 11.14
C CYS A 135 0.12 12.04 12.56
N GLU A 136 -0.39 11.21 13.47
CA GLU A 136 -0.61 11.61 14.86
C GLU A 136 0.70 11.86 15.62
N ARG A 137 1.72 11.01 15.39
CA ARG A 137 3.07 11.16 15.98
C ARG A 137 3.80 12.39 15.46
N LEU A 138 3.73 12.64 14.15
CA LEU A 138 4.33 13.78 13.48
C LEU A 138 3.49 15.06 13.62
N ARG A 139 2.33 14.99 14.27
CA ARG A 139 1.36 16.10 14.39
C ARG A 139 0.92 16.67 13.02
N LEU A 140 0.99 15.84 11.98
CA LEU A 140 0.54 16.20 10.64
C LEU A 140 -0.99 16.25 10.60
N PRO A 141 -1.56 17.08 9.70
CA PRO A 141 -3.00 17.11 9.52
C PRO A 141 -3.49 15.72 9.10
N ARG A 142 -4.54 15.27 9.80
CA ARG A 142 -5.04 13.90 9.68
C ARG A 142 -5.51 13.67 8.25
N VAL A 143 -4.82 12.82 7.52
CA VAL A 143 -5.29 12.37 6.20
C VAL A 143 -6.42 11.39 6.46
N VAL A 144 -7.65 11.86 6.29
CA VAL A 144 -8.82 10.97 6.24
C VAL A 144 -8.76 10.27 4.90
N LEU A 145 -8.05 9.15 4.84
CA LEU A 145 -8.13 8.24 3.71
C LEU A 145 -9.60 7.78 3.61
N PRO A 146 -10.28 8.01 2.48
CA PRO A 146 -11.63 7.51 2.32
C PRO A 146 -11.62 6.00 2.54
N THR A 147 -12.63 5.50 3.26
CA THR A 147 -12.84 4.06 3.37
C THR A 147 -13.08 3.56 1.96
N VAL A 148 -12.07 2.91 1.40
CA VAL A 148 -12.16 2.35 0.07
C VAL A 148 -13.09 1.14 0.16
N GLN A 149 -14.39 1.37 -0.02
CA GLN A 149 -15.35 0.33 -0.38
C GLN A 149 -15.38 0.27 -1.90
N PHE A 150 -14.54 -0.58 -2.48
CA PHE A 150 -14.80 -1.01 -3.85
C PHE A 150 -15.84 -2.12 -3.78
N ASN A 151 -17.07 -1.81 -4.21
CA ASN A 151 -18.14 -2.77 -4.31
C ASN A 151 -17.67 -3.99 -5.12
N CYS A 152 -17.74 -5.15 -4.48
CA CYS A 152 -17.65 -6.46 -5.09
C CYS A 152 -18.73 -6.63 -6.18
#